data_AF-A0A562STX6-F1
#
_entry.id   AF-A0A562STX6-F1
#
_cell.length_a   1.000
_cell.length_b   1.000
_cell.length_c   1.000
_cell.angle_alpha   90.00
_cell.angle_beta   90.00
_cell.angle_gamma   90.00
#
_symmetry.space_group_name_H-M   'P 1'
#
loop_
_entity.id
_entity.type
_entity.pdbx_description
1 polymer ?
#
loop_
_entity_poly.entity_id
_entity_poly.type
_entity_poly.pdbx_seq_one_letter_code
_entity_poly.pdbx_strand_id
1 'polypeptide(L)'
;MYKLKWSCKYIVYPILLWLLSACSQQHAGLMKALHLLDTDLLSTGYYVIIPNQGCEGCISAAEDFVKRHCTSSPHVKYIFTRTQSLKLLQIKLGRDILHSSRVLVDSANIIRYPDRDKDIYPMIVTVKDGRITDIAYQRPEEDGLGVVLRGESNN
;
A
#
# COMPACT_ATOMS: atom_id res chain seq x y z
N MET A 1 26.38 57.95 8.24
CA MET A 1 25.32 57.35 7.39
C MET A 1 25.97 56.31 6.49
N TYR A 2 25.95 55.04 6.88
CA TYR A 2 26.67 53.96 6.19
C TYR A 2 25.81 53.42 5.05
N LYS A 3 26.24 53.62 3.79
CA LYS A 3 25.57 53.06 2.61
C LYS A 3 26.03 51.62 2.41
N LEU A 4 25.22 50.66 2.87
CA LEU A 4 25.48 49.24 2.73
C LEU A 4 25.03 48.78 1.33
N LYS A 5 25.96 48.77 0.35
CA LYS A 5 25.72 48.20 -0.98
C LYS A 5 25.76 46.67 -0.89
N TRP A 6 24.60 46.04 -0.72
CA TRP A 6 24.46 44.59 -0.82
C TRP A 6 24.64 44.19 -2.29
N SER A 7 25.78 43.56 -2.58
CA SER A 7 26.04 42.97 -3.88
C SER A 7 25.12 41.76 -4.06
N CYS A 8 24.14 41.91 -4.96
CA CYS A 8 23.02 40.99 -5.24
C CYS A 8 23.42 39.53 -5.59
N LYS A 9 24.71 39.21 -5.69
CA LYS A 9 25.22 37.89 -6.09
C LYS A 9 25.26 36.87 -4.95
N TYR A 10 25.29 37.29 -3.69
CA TYR A 10 25.41 36.39 -2.53
C TYR A 10 24.07 35.86 -1.99
N ILE A 11 22.94 36.43 -2.42
CA ILE A 11 21.59 36.00 -2.01
C ILE A 11 21.05 34.88 -2.91
N VAL A 12 21.53 34.76 -4.15
CA VAL A 12 20.99 33.82 -5.14
C VAL A 12 21.47 32.37 -4.93
N TYR A 13 22.68 32.19 -4.39
CA TYR A 13 23.28 30.88 -4.14
C TYR A 13 22.59 30.04 -3.03
N PRO A 14 22.18 30.59 -1.88
CA PRO A 14 21.51 29.80 -0.85
C PRO A 14 20.08 29.37 -1.23
N ILE A 15 19.41 30.11 -2.12
CA ILE A 15 18.05 29.77 -2.61
C ILE A 15 18.08 28.57 -3.57
N LEU A 16 19.12 28.47 -4.40
CA LEU A 16 19.29 27.34 -5.33
C LEU A 16 19.65 26.03 -4.60
N LEU A 17 20.37 26.12 -3.48
CA LEU A 17 20.71 24.96 -2.64
C LEU A 17 19.52 24.46 -1.80
N TRP A 18 18.57 25.34 -1.48
CA TRP A 18 17.37 25.00 -0.71
C TRP A 18 16.32 24.21 -1.51
N LEU A 19 16.38 24.26 -2.84
CA LEU A 19 15.43 23.56 -3.73
C LEU A 19 15.70 22.05 -3.87
N LEU A 20 16.86 21.55 -3.43
CA LEU A 20 17.22 20.12 -3.52
C LEU A 20 16.74 19.28 -2.32
N SER A 21 16.24 19.90 -1.26
CA SER A 21 15.82 19.21 -0.03
C SER A 21 14.31 18.98 0.05
N ALA A 22 13.55 19.29 -1.00
CA ALA A 22 12.12 18.98 -1.08
C ALA A 22 11.90 17.49 -1.37
N CYS A 23 12.29 16.63 -0.44
CA CYS A 23 11.93 15.21 -0.48
C CYS A 23 10.42 15.11 -0.19
N SER A 24 9.61 14.95 -1.22
CA SER A 24 8.18 14.71 -1.06
C SER A 24 7.98 13.32 -0.44
N GLN A 25 7.51 13.27 0.80
CA GLN A 25 7.19 12.01 1.48
C GLN A 25 5.84 11.50 0.95
N GLN A 26 5.82 11.06 -0.31
CA GLN A 26 4.61 10.79 -1.10
C GLN A 26 3.66 9.74 -0.47
N HIS A 27 4.14 8.89 0.44
CA HIS A 27 3.35 7.80 1.06
C HIS A 27 3.43 7.73 2.59
N ALA A 28 3.79 8.83 3.28
CA ALA A 28 3.97 8.85 4.73
C ALA A 28 2.77 8.28 5.52
N GLY A 29 1.55 8.65 5.13
CA GLY A 29 0.32 8.24 5.81
C GLY A 29 0.05 6.74 5.69
N LEU A 30 0.21 6.18 4.49
CA LEU A 30 0.02 4.74 4.26
C LEU A 30 1.09 3.93 4.97
N MET A 31 2.35 4.37 4.92
CA MET A 31 3.44 3.71 5.64
C MET A 31 3.19 3.67 7.14
N LYS A 32 2.72 4.78 7.72
CA LYS A 32 2.33 4.84 9.14
C LYS A 32 1.19 3.86 9.45
N ALA A 33 0.20 3.75 8.57
CA ALA A 33 -0.90 2.80 8.74
C ALA A 33 -0.39 1.34 8.70
N LEU A 34 0.53 1.00 7.78
CA LEU A 34 1.15 -0.33 7.73
C LEU A 34 1.90 -0.65 9.02
N HIS A 35 2.70 0.29 9.55
CA HIS A 35 3.39 0.11 10.83
C HIS A 35 2.48 -0.10 12.04
N LEU A 36 1.26 0.45 12.01
CA LEU A 36 0.28 0.27 13.09
C LEU A 36 -0.46 -1.08 12.98
N LEU A 37 -0.62 -1.61 11.77
CA LEU A 37 -1.36 -2.84 11.51
C LEU A 37 -0.48 -4.10 11.53
N ASP A 38 0.76 -3.97 11.08
CA ASP A 38 1.68 -5.09 10.91
C ASP A 38 2.90 -4.90 11.82
N THR A 39 2.95 -5.70 12.88
CA THR A 39 4.08 -5.71 13.82
C THR A 39 5.34 -6.32 13.21
N ASP A 40 5.21 -7.09 12.13
CA ASP A 40 6.30 -7.78 11.43
C ASP A 40 6.41 -7.27 9.99
N LEU A 41 6.77 -6.00 9.83
CA LEU A 41 6.76 -5.35 8.52
C LEU A 41 7.61 -6.08 7.48
N LEU A 42 7.09 -6.20 6.25
CA LEU A 42 7.88 -6.70 5.13
C LEU A 42 9.01 -5.71 4.83
N SER A 43 10.25 -6.20 4.85
CA SER A 43 11.41 -5.42 4.36
C SER A 43 11.34 -5.27 2.84
N THR A 44 11.04 -6.35 2.13
CA THR A 44 10.83 -6.36 0.68
C THR A 44 9.69 -7.31 0.33
N GLY A 45 8.71 -6.86 -0.44
CA GLY A 45 7.55 -7.65 -0.81
C GLY A 45 6.34 -6.81 -1.19
N TYR A 46 5.14 -7.38 -1.01
CA TYR A 46 3.88 -6.75 -1.41
C TYR A 46 2.85 -6.77 -0.29
N TYR A 47 2.11 -5.67 -0.15
CA TYR A 47 0.83 -5.64 0.54
C TYR A 47 -0.31 -5.55 -0.48
N VAL A 48 -1.22 -6.51 -0.44
CA VAL A 48 -2.46 -6.50 -1.24
C VAL A 48 -3.60 -6.04 -0.37
N ILE A 49 -4.05 -4.81 -0.58
CA ILE A 49 -5.08 -4.16 0.23
C ILE A 49 -6.43 -4.28 -0.47
N ILE A 50 -7.39 -4.90 0.21
CA ILE A 50 -8.69 -5.29 -0.32
C ILE A 50 -9.77 -4.63 0.53
N PRO A 51 -10.59 -3.73 -0.02
CA PRO A 51 -11.77 -3.27 0.69
C PRO A 51 -12.83 -4.37 0.72
N ASN A 52 -13.46 -4.61 1.87
CA ASN A 52 -14.59 -5.56 1.99
C ASN A 52 -15.96 -4.89 1.70
N GLN A 53 -15.93 -3.69 1.10
CA GLN A 53 -17.10 -2.93 0.64
C GLN A 53 -16.78 -2.24 -0.68
N GLY A 54 -17.73 -2.26 -1.62
CA GLY A 54 -17.58 -1.74 -2.99
C GLY A 54 -18.31 -2.65 -3.98
N CYS A 55 -18.03 -2.52 -5.27
CA CYS A 55 -18.40 -3.52 -6.29
C CYS A 55 -17.93 -4.94 -5.92
N GLU A 56 -18.92 -5.83 -5.84
CA GLU A 56 -18.78 -7.21 -5.39
C GLU A 56 -17.86 -8.04 -6.30
N GLY A 57 -17.84 -7.73 -7.61
CA GLY A 57 -17.05 -8.46 -8.61
C GLY A 57 -15.54 -8.39 -8.34
N CYS A 58 -14.98 -7.19 -8.19
CA CYS A 58 -13.53 -7.07 -7.97
C CYS A 58 -13.13 -7.48 -6.54
N ILE A 59 -14.03 -7.38 -5.55
CA ILE A 59 -13.81 -7.91 -4.19
C ILE A 59 -13.72 -9.44 -4.25
N SER A 60 -14.66 -10.09 -4.91
CA SER A 60 -14.69 -11.56 -5.02
C SER A 60 -13.46 -12.09 -5.75
N ALA A 61 -13.04 -11.42 -6.83
CA ALA A 61 -11.81 -11.76 -7.55
C ALA A 61 -10.56 -11.65 -6.65
N ALA A 62 -10.50 -10.62 -5.80
CA ALA A 62 -9.42 -10.45 -4.83
C ALA A 62 -9.46 -11.50 -3.71
N GLU A 63 -10.64 -11.81 -3.16
CA GLU A 63 -10.84 -12.88 -2.16
C GLU A 63 -10.38 -14.24 -2.73
N ASP A 64 -10.72 -14.54 -3.99
CA ASP A 64 -10.27 -15.75 -4.69
C ASP A 64 -8.75 -15.78 -4.91
N PHE A 65 -8.13 -14.65 -5.18
CA PHE A 65 -6.68 -14.53 -5.26
C PHE A 65 -6.03 -14.85 -3.91
N VAL A 66 -6.53 -14.28 -2.80
CA VAL A 66 -6.01 -14.59 -1.45
C VAL A 66 -6.11 -16.07 -1.17
N LYS A 67 -7.27 -16.70 -1.44
CA LYS A 67 -7.46 -18.13 -1.17
C LYS A 67 -6.48 -19.02 -1.93
N ARG A 68 -6.11 -18.65 -3.15
CA ARG A 68 -5.20 -19.44 -3.99
C ARG A 68 -3.72 -19.27 -3.64
N HIS A 69 -3.34 -18.10 -3.11
CA HIS A 69 -1.92 -17.71 -3.01
C HIS A 69 -1.44 -17.47 -1.57
N CYS A 70 -2.34 -17.30 -0.60
CA CYS A 70 -1.95 -16.94 0.77
C CYS A 70 -0.93 -17.90 1.41
N THR A 71 -0.98 -19.20 1.09
CA THR A 71 -0.05 -20.19 1.66
C THR A 71 1.25 -20.33 0.87
N SER A 72 1.26 -20.02 -0.43
CA SER A 72 2.41 -20.21 -1.32
C SER A 72 3.30 -18.97 -1.47
N SER A 73 2.84 -17.80 -1.00
CA SER A 73 3.43 -16.49 -1.33
C SER A 73 4.13 -15.83 -0.14
N PRO A 74 5.41 -16.18 0.15
CA PRO A 74 6.05 -15.80 1.41
C PRO A 74 6.30 -14.31 1.61
N HIS A 75 6.34 -13.55 0.52
CA HIS A 75 6.66 -12.13 0.44
C HIS A 75 5.40 -11.27 0.25
N VAL A 76 4.22 -11.84 0.44
CA VAL A 76 2.93 -11.16 0.30
C VAL A 76 2.16 -11.20 1.61
N LYS A 77 1.62 -10.04 2.01
CA LYS A 77 0.62 -9.89 3.06
C LYS A 77 -0.65 -9.28 2.47
N TYR A 78 -1.81 -9.71 2.98
CA TYR A 78 -3.13 -9.30 2.52
C TYR A 78 -3.80 -8.51 3.62
N ILE A 79 -4.31 -7.32 3.31
CA ILE A 79 -4.98 -6.48 4.30
C ILE A 79 -6.44 -6.27 3.87
N PHE A 80 -7.36 -6.74 4.70
CA PHE A 80 -8.78 -6.45 4.53
C PHE A 80 -9.14 -5.19 5.32
N THR A 81 -9.54 -4.15 4.60
CA THR A 81 -10.01 -2.87 5.16
C THR A 81 -11.50 -2.67 4.91
N ARG A 82 -12.11 -1.70 5.58
CA ARG A 82 -13.58 -1.46 5.55
C ARG A 82 -14.41 -2.70 5.90
N THR A 83 -13.86 -3.61 6.71
CA THR A 83 -14.50 -4.86 7.12
C THR A 83 -15.68 -4.58 8.06
N GLN A 84 -16.91 -4.89 7.63
CA GLN A 84 -18.11 -4.71 8.47
C GLN A 84 -18.30 -5.88 9.44
N SER A 85 -17.93 -7.07 9.00
CA SER A 85 -18.16 -8.31 9.75
C SER A 85 -17.02 -9.27 9.54
N LEU A 86 -16.21 -9.47 10.58
CA LEU A 86 -15.17 -10.47 10.60
C LEU A 86 -15.73 -11.88 10.35
N LYS A 87 -16.96 -12.13 10.82
CA LYS A 87 -17.65 -13.41 10.62
C LYS A 87 -17.97 -13.67 9.15
N LEU A 88 -18.45 -12.67 8.41
CA LEU A 88 -18.70 -12.82 6.97
C LEU A 88 -17.40 -13.00 6.19
N LEU A 89 -16.37 -12.23 6.55
CA LEU A 89 -15.04 -12.39 5.97
C LEU A 89 -14.49 -13.80 6.18
N GLN A 90 -14.67 -14.35 7.39
CA GLN A 90 -14.28 -15.72 7.72
C GLN A 90 -15.02 -16.77 6.90
N ILE A 91 -16.32 -16.58 6.65
CA ILE A 91 -17.11 -17.50 5.81
C ILE A 91 -16.59 -17.48 4.36
N LYS A 92 -16.24 -16.30 3.84
CA LYS A 92 -15.78 -16.12 2.46
C LYS A 92 -14.36 -16.66 2.23
N LEU A 93 -13.45 -16.42 3.17
CA LEU A 93 -12.04 -16.83 3.05
C LEU A 93 -11.77 -18.24 3.59
N GLY A 94 -12.56 -18.70 4.55
CA GLY A 94 -12.25 -19.88 5.36
C GLY A 94 -11.45 -19.51 6.62
N ARG A 95 -11.58 -20.34 7.66
CA ARG A 95 -10.94 -20.12 8.96
C ARG A 95 -9.42 -20.09 8.86
N ASP A 96 -8.83 -21.07 8.18
CA ASP A 96 -7.37 -21.23 8.17
C ASP A 96 -6.66 -20.07 7.46
N ILE A 97 -7.24 -19.58 6.37
CA ILE A 97 -6.71 -18.43 5.63
C ILE A 97 -6.85 -17.15 6.45
N LEU A 98 -8.01 -16.91 7.07
CA LEU A 98 -8.22 -15.69 7.86
C LEU A 98 -7.28 -15.61 9.07
N HIS A 99 -6.93 -16.75 9.68
CA HIS A 99 -6.02 -16.82 10.82
C HIS A 99 -4.54 -16.93 10.44
N SER A 100 -4.21 -16.91 9.15
CA SER A 100 -2.83 -16.84 8.68
C SER A 100 -2.17 -15.54 9.15
N SER A 101 -0.89 -15.59 9.54
CA SER A 101 -0.10 -14.39 9.86
C SER A 101 0.10 -13.45 8.66
N ARG A 102 -0.29 -13.90 7.46
CA ARG A 102 -0.25 -13.13 6.21
C ARG A 102 -1.53 -12.34 5.97
N VAL A 103 -2.60 -12.62 6.69
CA VAL A 103 -3.88 -11.92 6.55
C VAL A 103 -4.06 -10.98 7.73
N LEU A 104 -4.15 -9.70 7.44
CA LEU A 104 -4.34 -8.63 8.41
C LEU A 104 -5.74 -8.05 8.22
N VAL A 105 -6.38 -7.69 9.33
CA VAL A 105 -7.71 -7.04 9.31
C VAL A 105 -7.59 -5.64 9.90
N ASP A 106 -7.78 -4.64 9.04
CA ASP A 106 -7.82 -3.23 9.42
C ASP A 106 -9.18 -2.88 10.06
N SER A 107 -9.36 -3.33 11.31
CA SER A 107 -10.59 -3.15 12.08
C SER A 107 -10.86 -1.69 12.42
N ALA A 108 -9.81 -0.86 12.50
CA ALA A 108 -9.91 0.57 12.78
C ALA A 108 -10.08 1.42 11.51
N ASN A 109 -10.07 0.77 10.32
CA ASN A 109 -10.19 1.42 9.02
C ASN A 109 -9.20 2.57 8.83
N ILE A 110 -7.95 2.38 9.29
CA ILE A 110 -6.90 3.41 9.24
C ILE A 110 -6.25 3.50 7.86
N ILE A 111 -6.35 2.44 7.04
CA ILE A 111 -5.90 2.50 5.66
C ILE A 111 -6.90 3.32 4.85
N ARG A 112 -6.42 4.44 4.32
CA ARG A 112 -7.17 5.27 3.38
C ARG A 112 -6.97 4.74 1.97
N TYR A 113 -8.01 4.11 1.47
CA TYR A 113 -8.11 3.78 0.05
C TYR A 113 -8.41 5.05 -0.76
N PRO A 114 -7.72 5.31 -1.90
CA PRO A 114 -8.03 6.44 -2.77
C PRO A 114 -9.48 6.38 -3.24
N ASP A 115 -10.07 7.56 -3.51
CA ASP A 115 -11.51 7.83 -3.51
C ASP A 115 -12.45 6.73 -4.04
N ARG A 116 -13.62 6.68 -3.40
CA ARG A 116 -14.68 5.67 -3.61
C ARG A 116 -15.21 5.62 -5.04
N ASP A 117 -15.10 6.71 -5.79
CA ASP A 117 -15.80 6.90 -7.07
C ASP A 117 -15.26 6.03 -8.20
N LYS A 118 -14.11 5.37 -8.01
CA LYS A 118 -13.49 4.60 -9.08
C LYS A 118 -13.60 3.09 -8.92
N ASP A 119 -14.07 2.56 -7.78
CA ASP A 119 -14.25 1.11 -7.54
C ASP A 119 -13.04 0.24 -7.95
N ILE A 120 -11.83 0.78 -7.80
CA ILE A 120 -10.60 0.10 -8.20
C ILE A 120 -10.09 -0.71 -7.03
N TYR A 121 -10.07 -2.04 -7.10
CA TYR A 121 -9.37 -2.88 -6.12
C TYR A 121 -8.99 -4.25 -6.70
N PRO A 122 -7.95 -4.89 -6.13
CA PRO A 122 -7.15 -4.44 -4.98
C PRO A 122 -6.12 -3.33 -5.30
N MET A 123 -5.59 -2.73 -4.23
CA MET A 123 -4.41 -1.85 -4.25
C MET A 123 -3.20 -2.68 -3.89
N ILE A 124 -2.18 -2.66 -4.73
CA ILE A 124 -0.94 -3.42 -4.56
C ILE A 124 0.15 -2.43 -4.17
N VAL A 125 0.67 -2.56 -2.96
CA VAL A 125 1.75 -1.72 -2.44
C VAL A 125 3.04 -2.52 -2.49
N THR A 126 4.00 -2.03 -3.27
CA THR A 126 5.34 -2.63 -3.33
C THR A 126 6.22 -1.98 -2.28
N VAL A 127 6.85 -2.82 -1.45
CA VAL A 127 7.81 -2.40 -0.43
C VAL A 127 9.18 -2.94 -0.81
N LYS A 128 10.20 -2.08 -0.72
CA LYS A 128 11.62 -2.46 -0.82
C LYS A 128 12.42 -1.71 0.23
N ASP A 129 13.32 -2.41 0.91
CA ASP A 129 14.14 -1.87 1.99
C ASP A 129 13.33 -1.11 3.06
N GLY A 130 12.15 -1.65 3.39
CA GLY A 130 11.23 -1.08 4.36
C GLY A 130 10.61 0.25 3.93
N ARG A 131 10.50 0.51 2.61
CA ARG A 131 9.88 1.72 2.06
C ARG A 131 8.91 1.37 0.95
N ILE A 132 7.80 2.10 0.86
CA ILE A 132 6.88 2.01 -0.27
C ILE A 132 7.57 2.60 -1.49
N THR A 133 7.78 1.79 -2.52
CA THR A 133 8.39 2.21 -3.79
C THR A 133 7.39 2.38 -4.91
N ASP A 134 6.25 1.68 -4.84
CA ASP A 134 5.23 1.72 -5.88
C ASP A 134 3.83 1.38 -5.33
N ILE A 135 2.80 1.92 -5.98
CA ILE A 135 1.40 1.60 -5.73
C ILE A 135 0.70 1.37 -7.07
N ALA A 136 0.30 0.11 -7.30
CA ALA A 136 -0.45 -0.31 -8.46
C ALA A 136 -1.86 -0.75 -8.06
N TYR A 137 -2.71 -1.01 -9.05
CA TYR A 137 -4.06 -1.49 -8.83
C TYR A 137 -4.46 -2.59 -9.82
N GLN A 138 -5.46 -3.39 -9.46
CA GLN A 138 -6.12 -4.25 -10.43
C GLN A 138 -7.26 -3.51 -11.14
N ARG A 139 -7.20 -3.44 -12.47
CA ARG A 139 -8.22 -2.86 -13.36
C ARG A 139 -8.22 -3.60 -14.71
N PRO A 140 -9.23 -3.41 -15.57
CA PRO A 140 -9.20 -4.01 -16.91
C PRO A 140 -7.94 -3.65 -17.72
N GLU A 141 -7.42 -2.44 -17.55
CA GLU A 141 -6.22 -1.94 -18.24
C GLU A 141 -4.93 -2.15 -17.44
N GLU A 142 -5.00 -2.62 -16.19
CA GLU A 142 -3.87 -2.69 -15.26
C GLU A 142 -3.85 -4.04 -14.51
N ASP A 143 -2.85 -4.87 -14.77
CA ASP A 143 -2.67 -6.19 -14.15
C ASP A 143 -1.81 -6.13 -12.88
N GLY A 144 -2.33 -5.44 -11.86
CA GLY A 144 -1.64 -5.29 -10.57
C GLY A 144 -1.40 -6.62 -9.85
N LEU A 145 -2.35 -7.56 -9.88
CA LEU A 145 -2.17 -8.87 -9.26
C LEU A 145 -1.14 -9.72 -10.00
N GLY A 146 -1.04 -9.61 -11.32
CA GLY A 146 0.03 -10.27 -12.08
C GLY A 146 1.43 -9.78 -11.73
N VAL A 147 1.60 -8.53 -11.27
CA VAL A 147 2.89 -8.04 -10.74
C VAL A 147 3.30 -8.83 -9.51
N VAL A 148 2.35 -9.10 -8.60
CA VAL A 148 2.59 -9.91 -7.40
C VAL A 148 3.05 -11.32 -7.80
N LEU A 149 2.34 -11.94 -8.75
CA LEU A 149 2.68 -13.29 -9.24
C LEU A 149 4.06 -13.37 -9.92
N ARG A 150 4.44 -12.35 -10.69
CA ARG A 150 5.77 -12.29 -11.33
C ARG A 150 6.88 -12.05 -10.32
N GLY A 151 6.60 -11.32 -9.24
CA GLY A 151 7.51 -11.16 -8.10
C GLY A 151 7.88 -12.49 -7.44
N GLU A 152 6.98 -13.48 -7.48
CA GLU A 152 7.24 -14.82 -6.94
C GLU A 152 8.20 -15.66 -7.79
N SER A 153 8.29 -15.39 -9.10
CA SER A 153 9.07 -16.21 -10.03
C SER A 153 10.57 -15.86 -10.06
N ASN A 154 10.94 -14.70 -9.49
CA ASN A 154 12.30 -14.15 -9.51
C ASN A 154 13.03 -14.26 -8.17
N ASN A 155 12.45 -14.97 -7.19
CA ASN A 155 12.98 -15.12 -5.84
C ASN A 155 12.92 -16.59 -5.41
#